data_AF-A0A2M7ESV0-F1
#
_entry.id   AF-A0A2M7ESV0-F1
#
_cell.length_a   1.000
_cell.length_b   1.000
_cell.length_c   1.000
_cell.angle_alpha   90.00
_cell.angle_beta   90.00
_cell.angle_gamma   90.00
#
_symmetry.space_group_name_H-M   'P 1'
#
loop_
_entity.id
_entity.type
_entity.pdbx_description
1 polymer ?
#
loop_
_entity_poly.entity_id
_entity_poly.type
_entity_poly.pdbx_seq_one_letter_code
_entity_poly.pdbx_strand_id
1 'polypeptide(L)' 'MGTSDLIQYARALYNAHGDKAEAEAAQKVVAAQGTGDQEEAEKWRLIRGHIKELRGPKVT' A
#
# COMPACT_ATOMS: atom_id res chain seq x y z
N MET A 1 3.58 -8.76 11.75
CA MET A 1 3.83 -7.33 11.45
C MET A 1 2.62 -6.57 11.94
N GLY A 2 2.78 -5.60 12.84
CA GLY A 2 1.65 -4.83 13.35
C GLY A 2 1.14 -3.86 12.29
N THR A 3 -0.11 -3.42 12.41
CA THR A 3 -0.70 -2.42 11.51
C THR A 3 0.15 -1.15 11.43
N SER A 4 0.79 -0.76 12.53
CA SER A 4 1.71 0.39 12.59
C SER A 4 2.93 0.26 11.69
N ASP A 5 3.49 -0.95 11.55
CA ASP A 5 4.61 -1.21 10.65
C ASP A 5 4.19 -1.05 9.18
N LEU A 6 2.98 -1.48 8.84
CA LEU A 6 2.41 -1.34 7.50
C LEU A 6 2.18 0.13 7.15
N ILE A 7 1.72 0.93 8.12
CA ILE A 7 1.51 2.38 7.95
C ILE A 7 2.85 3.10 7.73
N GLN A 8 3.86 2.77 8.54
CA GLN A 8 5.21 3.32 8.39
C GLN A 8 5.81 2.94 7.03
N TYR A 9 5.64 1.69 6.62
CA TYR A 9 6.08 1.22 5.30
C TYR A 9 5.34 1.93 4.16
N ALA A 10 4.02 2.06 4.25
CA ALA A 10 3.19 2.80 3.28
C ALA A 10 3.66 4.25 3.12
N ARG A 11 3.96 4.92 4.24
CA ARG A 11 4.43 6.31 4.25
C ARG A 11 5.84 6.43 3.69
N ALA A 12 6.75 5.52 4.02
CA ALA A 12 8.11 5.48 3.47
C ALA A 12 8.09 5.23 1.95
N LEU A 13 7.27 4.26 1.51
CA LEU A 13 7.07 3.94 0.10
C LEU A 13 6.49 5.13 -0.67
N TYR A 14 5.48 5.80 -0.11
CA TYR A 14 4.90 7.01 -0.71
C TYR A 14 5.89 8.17 -0.78
N ASN A 15 6.71 8.40 0.26
CA ASN A 15 7.72 9.46 0.22
C ASN A 15 8.83 9.15 -0.82
N ALA A 16 9.18 7.88 -1.01
CA ALA A 16 10.21 7.48 -1.97
C ALA A 16 9.71 7.41 -3.43
N HIS A 17 8.49 6.93 -3.65
CA HIS A 17 7.96 6.64 -5.00
C HIS A 17 6.82 7.59 -5.44
N GLY A 18 6.25 8.38 -4.52
CA GLY A 18 5.13 9.29 -4.80
C GLY A 18 3.92 8.57 -5.38
N ASP A 19 3.44 9.04 -6.53
CA ASP A 19 2.25 8.50 -7.23
C ASP A 19 2.48 7.04 -7.73
N LYS A 20 3.74 6.60 -7.89
CA LYS A 20 4.06 5.21 -8.26
C LYS A 20 3.86 4.21 -7.11
N ALA A 21 3.82 4.68 -5.86
CA ALA A 21 3.64 3.81 -4.69
C ALA A 21 2.28 3.09 -4.71
N GLU A 22 1.23 3.73 -5.22
CA GLU A 22 -0.09 3.11 -5.33
C GLU A 22 -0.09 1.97 -6.37
N ALA A 23 0.61 2.15 -7.49
CA ALA A 23 0.72 1.15 -8.55
C ALA A 23 1.52 -0.08 -8.10
N GLU A 24 2.60 0.13 -7.34
CA GLU A 24 3.39 -0.94 -6.73
C GLU A 24 2.56 -1.74 -5.71
N ALA A 25 1.84 -1.04 -4.82
CA ALA A 25 0.98 -1.68 -3.84
C ALA A 25 -0.17 -2.46 -4.51
N ALA A 26 -0.77 -1.92 -5.57
CA ALA A 26 -1.82 -2.59 -6.33
C ALA A 26 -1.32 -3.88 -7.01
N GLN A 27 -0.13 -3.85 -7.64
CA GLN A 27 0.48 -5.03 -8.24
C GLN A 27 0.79 -6.10 -7.20
N LYS A 28 1.28 -5.70 -6.02
CA LYS A 28 1.55 -6.63 -4.92
C LYS A 28 0.29 -7.33 -4.39
N VAL A 29 -0.86 -6.64 -4.32
CA VAL A 29 -2.16 -7.27 -3.97
C VAL A 29 -2.53 -8.36 -4.98
N VAL A 30 -2.33 -8.13 -6.27
CA VAL A 30 -2.65 -9.12 -7.33
C VAL A 30 -1.68 -10.29 -7.27
N ALA A 31 -0.39 -10.02 -7.09
CA ALA A 31 0.64 -11.06 -6.94
C ALA A 31 0.38 -11.94 -5.72
N ALA A 32 0.07 -11.34 -4.56
CA ALA A 32 -0.25 -12.08 -3.34
C ALA A 32 -1.49 -12.96 -3.48
N GLN A 33 -2.54 -12.46 -4.16
CA GLN A 33 -3.71 -13.28 -4.49
C GLN A 33 -3.37 -14.45 -5.43
N GLY A 34 -2.49 -14.24 -6.41
CA GLY A 34 -2.04 -15.30 -7.32
C GLY A 34 -1.22 -16.39 -6.62
N THR A 35 -0.48 -16.04 -5.56
CA THR A 35 0.27 -16.98 -4.72
C THR A 35 -0.62 -17.69 -3.69
N GLY A 36 -1.88 -17.25 -3.52
CA GLY A 36 -2.78 -17.77 -2.48
C GLY A 36 -2.51 -17.21 -1.08
N ASP A 37 -1.70 -16.15 -0.99
CA ASP A 37 -1.25 -15.56 0.27
C ASP A 37 -2.20 -14.44 0.70
N GLN A 38 -3.28 -14.83 1.38
CA GLN A 38 -4.34 -13.90 1.80
C GLN A 38 -3.83 -12.88 2.82
N GLU A 39 -2.95 -13.31 3.74
CA GLU A 39 -2.37 -12.43 4.75
C GLU A 39 -1.55 -11.31 4.10
N GLU A 40 -0.72 -11.64 3.10
CA GLU A 40 0.02 -10.65 2.35
C GLU A 40 -0.91 -9.74 1.54
N ALA A 41 -1.95 -10.29 0.91
CA ALA A 41 -2.93 -9.51 0.16
C ALA A 41 -3.71 -8.51 1.05
N GLU A 42 -3.99 -8.86 2.31
CA GLU A 42 -4.59 -7.96 3.30
C GLU A 42 -3.63 -6.86 3.74
N LYS A 43 -2.36 -7.20 4.00
CA LYS A 43 -1.32 -6.20 4.31
C LYS A 43 -1.18 -5.18 3.19
N TRP A 44 -1.08 -5.64 1.94
CA TRP A 44 -0.96 -4.75 0.78
C TRP A 44 -2.23 -3.92 0.53
N ARG A 45 -3.43 -4.44 0.85
CA ARG A 45 -4.67 -3.67 0.82
C ARG A 45 -4.66 -2.53 1.85
N LEU A 46 -4.21 -2.79 3.08
CA LEU A 46 -4.07 -1.78 4.14
C LEU A 46 -3.04 -0.70 3.73
N ILE A 47 -1.87 -1.13 3.25
CA ILE A 47 -0.81 -0.24 2.74
C ILE A 47 -1.36 0.66 1.64
N ARG A 48 -2.03 0.08 0.63
CA ARG A 48 -2.60 0.84 -0.50
C ARG A 48 -3.67 1.83 -0.04
N GLY A 49 -4.52 1.44 0.91
CA GLY A 49 -5.52 2.33 1.51
C GLY A 49 -4.86 3.56 2.13
N HIS A 50 -3.84 3.35 2.96
CA HIS A 50 -3.09 4.44 3.57
C HIS A 50 -2.33 5.31 2.57
N ILE A 51 -1.72 4.73 1.53
CA ILE A 51 -1.05 5.50 0.46
C ILE A 51 -2.08 6.41 -0.23
N LYS A 52 -3.29 5.91 -0.49
CA LYS A 52 -4.37 6.70 -1.12
C LYS A 52 -4.88 7.82 -0.21
N GLU A 53 -4.93 7.58 1.10
CA GLU A 53 -5.23 8.63 2.10
C GLU A 53 -4.10 9.67 2.21
N LEU A 54 -2.84 9.24 2.18
CA LEU A 54 -1.66 10.13 2.22
C LEU A 54 -1.53 10.99 0.97
N ARG A 55 -1.94 10.47 -0.19
CA ARG A 55 -2.09 11.25 -1.42
C ARG A 55 -3.11 12.37 -1.27
N GLY A 56 -4.04 12.22 -0.32
CA GLY A 56 -5.16 13.12 -0.07
C GLY A 56 -6.14 13.18 -1.24
N PRO A 57 -7.38 13.68 -1.01
CA PRO A 57 -8.08 14.35 -2.08
C PRO A 57 -7.16 15.50 -2.49
N LYS A 58 -6.80 15.58 -3.79
CA LYS A 58 -6.19 16.79 -4.34
C LYS A 58 -7.21 17.90 -4.13
N VAL A 59 -7.11 18.60 -3.00
CA VAL A 59 -7.77 19.87 -2.76
C VAL A 59 -7.08 20.83 -3.71
N THR A 60 -7.68 20.97 -4.89
CA THR A 60 -7.40 22.06 -5.81
C THR A 60 -8.22 23.27 -5.39
#